data_AF-A0A6G0M6I8-F1
#
_entry.id   AF-A0A6G0M6I8-F1
#
_cell.length_a   1.000
_cell.length_b   1.000
_cell.length_c   1.000
_cell.angle_alpha   90.00
_cell.angle_beta   90.00
_cell.angle_gamma   90.00
#
_symmetry.space_group_name_H-M   'P 1'
#
loop_
_entity.id
_entity.type
_entity.pdbx_description
1 polymer ?
#
loop_
_entity_poly.entity_id
_entity_poly.type
_entity_poly.pdbx_seq_one_letter_code
_entity_poly.pdbx_strand_id
1 'polypeptide(L)'
;MRIKLSRKGLLAHIIKPEFDALSDRSTVEWKTNDLKTLGVIAGDVILTYQVYIRGATTAADSWRMLEEQFNRNTPKNRLIVTKKLHNFKMESGTRFAVHVDQFKEIVLQMETIVPYSRTRRT
;
A
#
# COMPACT_ATOMS: atom_id res chain seq x y z
N MET A 1 -6.01 -4.94 -13.73
CA MET A 1 -5.71 -3.49 -13.75
C MET A 1 -4.36 -3.15 -14.38
N ARG A 2 -3.20 -3.59 -13.82
CA ARG A 2 -1.87 -3.27 -14.37
C ARG A 2 -1.70 -3.51 -15.89
N ILE A 3 -2.13 -4.66 -16.41
CA ILE A 3 -2.07 -4.97 -17.85
C ILE A 3 -2.87 -3.95 -18.69
N LYS A 4 -4.03 -3.50 -18.20
CA LYS A 4 -4.87 -2.50 -18.88
C LYS A 4 -4.18 -1.13 -18.92
N LEU A 5 -3.54 -0.73 -17.83
CA LEU A 5 -2.75 0.51 -17.77
C LEU A 5 -1.54 0.46 -18.70
N SER A 6 -0.81 -0.66 -18.73
CA SER A 6 0.30 -0.87 -19.67
C SER A 6 -0.14 -0.74 -21.12
N ARG A 7 -1.27 -1.37 -21.51
CA ARG A 7 -1.81 -1.27 -22.88
C ARG A 7 -2.22 0.15 -23.27
N LYS A 8 -2.54 0.99 -22.29
CA LYS A 8 -2.89 2.40 -22.49
C LYS A 8 -1.70 3.36 -22.39
N GLY A 9 -0.48 2.86 -22.15
CA GLY A 9 0.70 3.70 -21.90
C GLY A 9 0.65 4.46 -20.57
N LEU A 10 -0.26 4.10 -19.65
CA LEU A 10 -0.53 4.84 -18.42
C LEU A 10 0.17 4.25 -17.17
N LEU A 11 0.98 3.22 -17.35
CA LEU A 11 1.59 2.50 -16.21
C LEU A 11 2.52 3.38 -15.37
N ALA A 12 3.20 4.36 -15.98
CA ALA A 12 4.12 5.26 -15.30
C ALA A 12 3.44 6.12 -14.21
N HIS A 13 2.13 6.35 -14.30
CA HIS A 13 1.37 7.16 -13.34
C HIS A 13 1.06 6.44 -12.02
N ILE A 14 1.28 5.12 -11.92
CA ILE A 14 1.11 4.35 -10.68
C ILE A 14 2.41 3.81 -10.10
N ILE A 15 3.53 3.92 -10.83
CA ILE A 15 4.84 3.48 -10.34
C ILE A 15 5.46 4.60 -9.51
N LYS A 16 6.06 4.24 -8.37
CA LYS A 16 6.81 5.18 -7.54
C LYS A 16 7.95 5.77 -8.38
N PRO A 17 8.04 7.10 -8.55
CA PRO A 17 9.11 7.70 -9.34
C PRO A 17 10.47 7.44 -8.69
N GLU A 18 11.49 7.16 -9.50
CA GLU A 18 12.87 7.48 -9.13
C GLU A 18 12.99 9.01 -9.01
N PHE A 19 13.89 9.45 -8.13
CA PHE A 19 13.97 10.80 -7.56
C PHE A 19 13.96 11.94 -8.61
N ASP A 20 14.38 11.67 -9.84
CA ASP A 20 14.53 12.65 -10.93
C ASP A 20 13.27 12.91 -11.77
N ALA A 21 12.17 12.15 -11.60
CA ALA A 21 10.98 12.27 -12.46
C ALA A 21 9.96 13.37 -12.01
N LEU A 22 10.33 14.25 -11.07
CA LEU A 22 9.41 15.25 -10.49
C LEU A 22 9.23 16.50 -11.37
N SER A 23 10.21 16.84 -12.23
CA SER A 23 10.19 18.05 -13.07
C SER A 23 9.04 18.06 -14.09
N ASP A 24 8.70 16.88 -14.64
CA ASP A 24 7.72 16.72 -15.73
C ASP A 24 6.26 16.63 -15.23
N ARG A 25 6.02 16.50 -13.92
CA ARG A 25 4.67 16.25 -13.37
C ARG A 25 3.77 17.48 -13.32
N SER A 26 4.33 18.65 -13.55
CA SER A 26 3.59 19.92 -13.57
C SER A 26 2.88 20.19 -14.91
N THR A 27 3.25 19.45 -15.96
CA THR A 27 2.72 19.63 -17.31
C THR A 27 1.22 19.30 -17.37
N VAL A 28 0.50 20.01 -18.25
CA VAL A 28 -0.94 19.77 -18.48
C VAL A 28 -1.17 18.34 -18.98
N GLU A 29 -0.26 17.82 -19.80
CA GLU A 29 -0.29 16.47 -20.31
C GLU A 29 -0.17 15.43 -19.18
N TRP A 30 0.80 15.60 -18.28
CA TRP A 30 0.97 14.71 -17.13
C TRP A 30 -0.30 14.68 -16.26
N LYS A 31 -0.83 15.85 -15.89
CA LYS A 31 -2.06 15.94 -15.08
C LYS A 31 -3.26 15.29 -15.76
N THR A 32 -3.39 15.47 -17.08
CA THR A 32 -4.46 14.85 -17.86
C THR A 32 -4.35 13.34 -17.86
N ASN A 33 -3.14 12.80 -18.05
CA ASN A 33 -2.91 11.36 -18.06
C ASN A 33 -3.02 10.75 -16.66
N ASP A 34 -2.65 11.48 -15.61
CA ASP A 34 -2.86 11.08 -14.22
C ASP A 34 -4.36 10.95 -13.90
N LEU A 35 -5.18 11.93 -14.27
CA LEU A 35 -6.64 11.87 -14.10
C LEU A 35 -7.28 10.74 -14.91
N LYS A 36 -6.83 10.50 -16.15
CA LYS A 36 -7.28 9.34 -16.95
C LYS A 36 -6.95 8.03 -16.24
N THR A 37 -5.75 7.93 -15.69
CA THR A 37 -5.29 6.75 -14.94
C THR A 37 -6.14 6.54 -13.69
N LEU A 38 -6.40 7.60 -12.93
CA LEU A 38 -7.28 7.57 -11.76
C LEU A 38 -8.69 7.09 -12.12
N GLY A 39 -9.26 7.58 -13.23
CA GLY A 39 -10.56 7.13 -13.72
C GLY A 39 -10.58 5.65 -14.11
N VAL A 40 -9.51 5.14 -14.74
CA VAL A 40 -9.37 3.70 -15.04
C VAL A 40 -9.29 2.88 -13.76
N ILE A 41 -8.57 3.35 -12.73
CA ILE A 41 -8.50 2.67 -11.44
C ILE A 41 -9.89 2.66 -10.79
N ALA A 42 -10.56 3.80 -10.68
CA ALA A 42 -11.89 3.90 -10.08
C ALA A 42 -12.92 2.98 -10.77
N GLY A 43 -12.91 2.92 -12.11
CA GLY A 43 -13.81 2.05 -12.87
C GLY A 43 -13.50 0.55 -12.78
N ASP A 44 -12.23 0.17 -12.59
CA ASP A 44 -11.82 -1.25 -12.49
C ASP A 44 -11.91 -1.80 -11.05
N VAL A 45 -11.95 -0.93 -10.03
CA VAL A 45 -12.15 -1.35 -8.63
C VAL A 45 -13.62 -1.76 -8.43
N ILE A 46 -13.85 -2.94 -7.87
CA ILE A 46 -15.19 -3.42 -7.50
C ILE A 46 -15.83 -2.42 -6.53
N LEU A 47 -17.14 -2.18 -6.67
CA LEU A 47 -17.90 -1.16 -5.91
C LEU A 47 -17.61 -1.15 -4.41
N THR A 48 -17.53 -2.33 -3.78
CA THR A 48 -17.25 -2.48 -2.33
C THR A 48 -15.89 -1.93 -1.90
N TYR A 49 -14.92 -1.86 -2.80
CA TYR A 49 -13.57 -1.40 -2.53
C TYR A 49 -13.32 0.06 -2.95
N GLN A 50 -14.28 0.73 -3.58
CA GLN A 50 -14.11 2.14 -3.97
C GLN A 50 -13.96 3.08 -2.76
N VAL A 51 -14.53 2.71 -1.61
CA VAL A 51 -14.37 3.49 -0.35
C VAL A 51 -12.91 3.71 0.02
N TYR A 52 -12.03 2.76 -0.31
CA TYR A 52 -10.61 2.82 0.02
C TYR A 52 -9.82 3.80 -0.84
N ILE A 53 -10.37 4.30 -1.95
CA ILE A 53 -9.71 5.27 -2.83
C ILE A 53 -10.46 6.61 -2.89
N ARG A 54 -11.52 6.80 -2.08
CA ARG A 54 -12.40 7.99 -2.14
C ARG A 54 -11.67 9.32 -1.92
N GLY A 55 -10.56 9.32 -1.19
CA GLY A 55 -9.74 10.51 -0.93
C GLY A 55 -8.58 10.71 -1.92
N ALA A 56 -8.40 9.83 -2.89
CA ALA A 56 -7.28 9.92 -3.82
C ALA A 56 -7.49 11.04 -4.83
N THR A 57 -6.50 11.94 -4.92
CA THR A 57 -6.49 13.04 -5.89
C THR A 57 -5.57 12.75 -7.08
N THR A 58 -4.72 11.73 -6.97
CA THR A 58 -3.82 11.26 -8.02
C THR A 58 -3.94 9.76 -8.24
N ALA A 59 -3.54 9.30 -9.43
CA ALA A 59 -3.48 7.87 -9.72
C ALA A 59 -2.51 7.13 -8.79
N ALA A 60 -1.35 7.72 -8.53
CA ALA A 60 -0.35 7.18 -7.61
C ALA A 60 -0.90 7.03 -6.17
N ASP A 61 -1.64 8.03 -5.67
CA ASP A 61 -2.25 7.95 -4.34
C ASP A 61 -3.29 6.84 -4.27
N SER A 62 -4.19 6.75 -5.27
CA SER A 62 -5.20 5.68 -5.32
C SER A 62 -4.56 4.29 -5.36
N TRP A 63 -3.46 4.15 -6.12
CA TRP A 63 -2.71 2.90 -6.19
C TRP A 63 -2.05 2.55 -4.86
N ARG A 64 -1.39 3.52 -4.21
CA ARG A 64 -0.79 3.34 -2.88
C ARG A 64 -1.84 2.91 -1.85
N MET A 65 -3.01 3.55 -1.83
CA MET A 65 -4.09 3.22 -0.90
C MET A 65 -4.58 1.77 -1.10
N LEU A 66 -4.75 1.33 -2.35
CA LEU A 66 -5.08 -0.06 -2.66
C LEU A 66 -3.96 -1.01 -2.24
N GLU A 67 -2.70 -0.70 -2.56
CA GLU A 67 -1.56 -1.51 -2.14
C GLU A 67 -1.49 -1.64 -0.61
N GLU A 68 -1.73 -0.57 0.14
CA GLU A 68 -1.79 -0.65 1.60
C GLU A 68 -2.87 -1.61 2.08
N GLN A 69 -4.09 -1.54 1.54
CA GLN A 69 -5.18 -2.42 1.98
C GLN A 69 -4.95 -3.88 1.61
N PHE A 70 -4.54 -4.13 0.36
CA PHE A 70 -4.46 -5.48 -0.17
C PHE A 70 -3.12 -6.16 0.13
N ASN A 71 -2.01 -5.43 0.11
CA ASN A 71 -0.72 -6.03 0.46
C ASN A 71 -0.68 -6.37 1.95
N ARG A 72 -1.17 -5.51 2.85
CA ARG A 72 -1.23 -5.83 4.30
C ARG A 72 -1.92 -7.18 4.54
N ASN A 73 -3.07 -7.41 3.93
CA ASN A 73 -3.90 -8.58 4.22
C ASN A 73 -3.55 -9.87 3.44
N THR A 74 -2.48 -9.89 2.65
CA THR A 74 -2.14 -11.13 1.92
C THR A 74 -1.70 -12.26 2.87
N PRO A 75 -2.01 -13.54 2.57
CA PRO A 75 -1.47 -14.68 3.31
C PRO A 75 0.07 -14.69 3.36
N LYS A 76 0.72 -14.20 2.29
CA LYS A 76 2.17 -14.03 2.23
C LYS A 76 2.68 -13.04 3.27
N ASN A 77 2.06 -11.86 3.37
CA ASN A 77 2.50 -10.85 4.34
C ASN A 77 2.17 -11.25 5.78
N ARG A 78 1.03 -11.93 6.00
CA ARG A 78 0.74 -12.64 7.27
C ARG A 78 1.89 -13.55 7.67
N LEU A 79 2.28 -14.46 6.77
CA LEU A 79 3.35 -15.41 7.03
C LEU A 79 4.68 -14.70 7.33
N ILE A 80 5.02 -13.64 6.59
CA ILE A 80 6.24 -12.86 6.81
C ILE A 80 6.25 -12.25 8.21
N VAL A 81 5.17 -11.60 8.64
CA VAL A 81 5.10 -10.93 9.94
C VAL A 81 5.09 -11.96 11.08
N THR A 82 4.36 -13.07 10.94
CA THR A 82 4.41 -14.19 11.91
C THR A 82 5.82 -14.77 12.04
N LYS A 83 6.52 -14.95 10.92
CA LYS A 83 7.91 -15.44 10.93
C LYS A 83 8.87 -14.44 11.58
N LYS A 84 8.68 -13.13 11.34
CA LYS A 84 9.46 -12.07 12.03
C LYS A 84 9.27 -12.13 13.54
N LEU A 85 8.03 -12.24 14.01
CA LEU A 85 7.76 -12.37 15.45
C LEU A 85 8.37 -13.64 16.03
N HIS A 86 8.19 -14.78 15.38
CA HIS A 86 8.73 -16.05 15.85
C HIS A 86 10.26 -16.03 15.96
N ASN A 87 10.92 -15.38 15.01
CA ASN A 87 12.37 -15.26 14.98
C ASN A 87 12.92 -14.10 15.82
N PHE A 88 12.05 -13.23 16.36
CA PHE A 88 12.47 -12.06 17.12
C PHE A 88 13.22 -12.50 18.38
N LYS A 89 14.44 -12.02 18.52
CA LYS A 89 15.30 -12.23 19.68
C LYS A 89 15.97 -10.90 20.03
N MET A 90 16.18 -10.68 21.32
CA MET A 90 16.96 -9.54 21.79
C MET A 90 18.44 -9.84 21.58
N GLU A 91 19.10 -9.02 20.78
CA GLU A 91 20.54 -9.10 20.56
C GLU A 91 21.32 -8.68 21.81
N SER A 92 22.28 -9.51 22.21
CA SER A 92 23.17 -9.21 23.34
C SER A 92 24.00 -7.96 23.05
N GLY A 93 24.26 -7.14 24.06
CA GLY A 93 25.07 -5.92 23.93
C GLY A 93 24.36 -4.71 23.33
N THR A 94 23.05 -4.79 23.05
CA THR A 94 22.25 -3.65 22.57
C THR A 94 21.22 -3.20 23.61
N ARG A 95 20.76 -1.94 23.53
CA ARG A 95 19.87 -1.35 24.54
C ARG A 95 18.47 -1.97 24.45
N PHE A 96 17.91 -2.38 25.59
CA PHE A 96 16.55 -2.94 25.69
C PHE A 96 15.48 -2.10 24.98
N ALA A 97 15.56 -0.76 25.07
CA ALA A 97 14.62 0.14 24.40
C ALA A 97 14.55 -0.07 22.87
N VAL A 98 15.69 -0.37 22.23
CA VAL A 98 15.75 -0.64 20.78
C VAL A 98 14.93 -1.88 20.44
N HIS A 99 15.04 -2.93 21.25
CA HIS A 99 14.27 -4.17 21.08
C HIS A 99 12.77 -3.94 21.31
N VAL A 100 12.41 -3.13 22.30
CA VAL A 100 11.01 -2.78 22.57
C VAL A 100 10.40 -2.04 21.38
N ASP A 101 11.11 -1.11 20.78
CA ASP A 101 10.61 -0.36 19.63
C ASP A 101 10.47 -1.25 18.39
N GLN A 102 11.44 -2.13 18.13
CA GLN A 102 11.35 -3.14 17.06
C GLN A 102 10.19 -4.12 17.27
N PHE A 103 9.98 -4.57 18.51
CA PHE A 103 8.87 -5.44 18.87
C PHE A 103 7.52 -4.75 18.66
N LYS A 104 7.38 -3.48 19.07
CA LYS A 104 6.18 -2.67 18.83
C LYS A 104 5.86 -2.55 17.35
N GLU A 105 6.87 -2.39 16.50
CA GLU A 105 6.68 -2.33 15.05
C GLU A 105 6.11 -3.65 14.50
N ILE A 106 6.63 -4.80 14.96
CA ILE A 106 6.11 -6.12 14.57
C ILE A 106 4.66 -6.29 15.03
N VAL A 107 4.34 -5.89 16.26
CA VAL A 107 2.97 -5.96 16.80
C VAL A 107 2.00 -5.09 16.00
N LEU A 108 2.40 -3.85 15.68
CA LEU A 108 1.60 -2.95 14.84
C LEU A 108 1.37 -3.52 13.43
N GLN A 109 2.40 -4.15 12.85
CA GLN A 109 2.26 -4.88 11.58
C GLN A 109 1.28 -6.05 11.72
N MET A 110 1.20 -6.74 12.86
CA MET A 110 0.21 -7.81 13.07
C MET A 110 -1.23 -7.29 13.21
N GLU A 111 -1.44 -6.23 13.99
CA GLU A 111 -2.77 -5.63 14.21
C GLU A 111 -3.39 -5.15 12.89
N THR A 112 -2.57 -4.61 12.00
CA THR A 112 -3.01 -4.08 10.70
C THR A 112 -3.30 -5.16 9.65
N ILE A 113 -2.96 -6.42 9.91
CA ILE A 113 -3.14 -7.57 9.01
C ILE A 113 -4.34 -8.44 9.42
N VAL A 114 -4.82 -8.30 10.66
CA VAL A 114 -6.07 -8.93 11.09
C VAL A 114 -7.22 -8.00 10.68
N PRO A 115 -8.14 -8.43 9.80
CA PRO A 115 -9.28 -7.60 9.46
C PRO A 115 -10.12 -7.35 10.73
N TYR A 116 -10.44 -6.08 10.98
CA TYR A 116 -11.31 -5.56 12.05
C TYR A 116 -12.70 -6.25 12.11
N SER A 117 -13.05 -7.10 11.13
CA SER A 117 -14.31 -7.83 11.07
C SER A 117 -14.36 -9.10 11.93
N ARG A 118 -13.30 -9.48 12.67
CA ARG A 118 -13.35 -10.64 13.59
C ARG A 118 -13.71 -10.31 15.05
N THR A 119 -14.15 -9.10 15.35
CA THR A 119 -14.49 -8.65 16.72
C THR A 119 -15.97 -8.30 16.93
N ARG A 120 -16.88 -8.59 15.99
CA ARG A 120 -18.33 -8.50 16.22
C ARG A 120 -19.08 -9.73 15.72
N ARG A 121 -18.96 -10.82 16.47
CA ARG A 121 -19.99 -11.85 16.59
C ARG A 121 -20.03 -12.27 18.07
N THR A 122 -20.82 -11.54 18.82
CA THR A 122 -21.46 -11.99 20.07
C THR A 122 -22.94 -12.06 19.78
#